data_AF-A0A640T5P3-F1
#
_entry.id   AF-A0A640T5P3-F1
#
_cell.length_a   1.000
_cell.length_b   1.000
_cell.length_c   1.000
_cell.angle_alpha   90.00
_cell.angle_beta   90.00
_cell.angle_gamma   90.00
#
_symmetry.space_group_name_H-M   'P 1'
#
loop_
_entity.id
_entity.type
_entity.pdbx_description
1 polymer ?
#
loop_
_entity_poly.entity_id
_entity_poly.type
_entity_poly.pdbx_seq_one_letter_code
_entity_poly.pdbx_strand_id
1 'polypeptide(L)'
;MEQAPRSPELLEKTSRYHVARTAYVRELIENHPESRVADVPIAARLVVSTVELLVHQLIAAPDPLDPTRLENELVAMVTRYLTGGPQGDGTAAP
;
A
#
# COMPACT_ATOMS: atom_id res chain seq x y z
N MET A 1 -25.45 -15.90 0.57
CA MET A 1 -25.18 -14.45 0.53
C MET A 1 -25.28 -14.00 -0.90
N GLU A 2 -26.32 -13.25 -1.21
CA GLU A 2 -26.58 -12.73 -2.55
C GLU A 2 -25.67 -11.50 -2.76
N GLN A 3 -24.48 -11.72 -3.33
CA GLN A 3 -23.71 -10.59 -3.85
C GLN A 3 -24.43 -10.14 -5.13
N ALA A 4 -25.06 -8.97 -5.10
CA ALA A 4 -25.52 -8.33 -6.34
C ALA A 4 -24.38 -8.36 -7.37
N PRO A 5 -24.64 -8.68 -8.65
CA PRO A 5 -23.58 -8.65 -9.65
C PRO A 5 -22.96 -7.25 -9.61
N ARG A 6 -21.68 -7.15 -9.23
CA ARG A 6 -20.97 -5.88 -9.35
C ARG A 6 -21.12 -5.47 -10.80
N SER A 7 -21.77 -4.33 -11.06
CA SER A 7 -21.96 -3.84 -12.43
C SER A 7 -20.60 -3.92 -13.15
N PRO A 8 -20.52 -4.53 -14.34
CA PRO A 8 -19.27 -4.62 -15.09
C PRO A 8 -18.55 -3.27 -15.23
N GLU A 9 -19.32 -2.19 -15.34
CA GLU A 9 -18.84 -0.81 -15.36
C GLU A 9 -18.12 -0.39 -14.06
N LEU A 10 -18.63 -0.82 -12.89
CA LEU A 10 -18.02 -0.53 -11.60
C LEU A 10 -16.69 -1.30 -11.43
N LEU A 11 -16.65 -2.55 -11.89
CA LEU A 11 -15.42 -3.35 -11.92
C LEU A 11 -14.37 -2.73 -12.83
N GLU A 12 -14.77 -2.31 -14.03
CA GLU A 12 -13.89 -1.62 -14.98
C GLU A 12 -13.36 -0.31 -14.40
N LYS A 13 -14.23 0.50 -13.79
CA LYS A 13 -13.84 1.75 -13.15
C LYS A 13 -12.84 1.52 -12.02
N THR A 14 -13.07 0.52 -11.18
CA THR A 14 -12.15 0.14 -10.08
C THR A 14 -10.80 -0.31 -10.64
N SER A 15 -10.81 -1.15 -11.68
CA SER A 15 -9.58 -1.61 -12.35
C SER A 15 -8.78 -0.46 -12.94
N ARG A 16 -9.44 0.49 -13.63
CA ARG A 16 -8.78 1.69 -14.18
C ARG A 16 -8.12 2.53 -13.10
N TYR A 17 -8.79 2.76 -11.97
CA TYR A 17 -8.18 3.51 -10.86
C TYR A 17 -7.01 2.77 -10.22
N HIS A 18 -7.12 1.45 -10.04
CA HIS A 18 -6.02 0.65 -9.50
C HIS A 18 -4.79 0.73 -10.42
N VAL A 19 -4.97 0.61 -11.74
CA VAL A 19 -3.88 0.75 -12.73
C VAL A 19 -3.26 2.15 -12.66
N ALA A 20 -4.08 3.21 -12.65
CA ALA A 20 -3.59 4.58 -12.60
C ALA A 20 -2.80 4.88 -11.30
N ARG A 21 -3.28 4.42 -10.14
CA ARG A 21 -2.58 4.57 -8.85
C ARG A 21 -1.28 3.79 -8.82
N THR A 22 -1.27 2.57 -9.36
CA THR A 22 -0.06 1.76 -9.44
C THR A 22 1.00 2.42 -10.31
N ALA A 23 0.61 2.99 -11.46
CA ALA A 23 1.52 3.73 -12.33
C ALA A 23 2.09 4.98 -11.63
N TYR A 24 1.23 5.75 -10.95
CA TYR A 24 1.66 6.93 -10.19
C TYR A 24 2.64 6.58 -9.06
N VAL A 25 2.32 5.57 -8.24
CA VAL A 25 3.21 5.14 -7.14
C VAL A 25 4.53 4.61 -7.67
N ARG A 26 4.51 3.89 -8.79
CA ARG A 26 5.73 3.43 -9.46
C ARG A 26 6.62 4.62 -9.84
N GLU A 27 6.07 5.61 -10.53
CA GLU A 27 6.82 6.82 -10.92
C GLU A 27 7.36 7.56 -9.69
N LEU A 28 6.60 7.63 -8.60
CA LEU A 28 7.05 8.23 -7.36
C LEU A 28 8.25 7.48 -6.77
N ILE A 29 8.22 6.15 -6.72
CA ILE A 29 9.31 5.31 -6.20
C ILE A 29 10.56 5.42 -7.08
N GLU A 30 10.40 5.41 -8.42
CA GLU A 30 11.51 5.53 -9.38
C GLU A 30 12.27 6.86 -9.25
N ASN A 31 11.56 7.95 -8.91
CA ASN A 31 12.12 9.29 -8.82
C ASN A 31 12.56 9.71 -7.41
N HIS A 32 12.38 8.86 -6.38
CA HIS A 32 12.70 9.21 -5.01
C HIS A 32 14.06 8.64 -4.55
N PRO A 33 15.05 9.48 -4.18
CA PRO A 33 16.43 9.04 -3.91
C PRO A 33 16.58 8.17 -2.65
N GLU A 34 15.61 8.23 -1.73
CA GLU A 34 15.58 7.42 -0.51
C GLU A 34 15.00 6.02 -0.74
N SER A 35 14.42 5.76 -1.92
CA SER A 35 13.93 4.42 -2.26
C SER A 35 15.09 3.42 -2.32
N ARG A 36 14.87 2.24 -1.74
CA ARG A 36 15.84 1.14 -1.66
C ARG A 36 15.28 -0.18 -2.19
N VAL A 37 14.04 -0.21 -2.66
CA VAL A 37 13.43 -1.41 -3.24
C VAL A 37 14.04 -1.75 -4.59
N ALA A 38 14.37 -3.03 -4.80
CA ALA A 38 14.98 -3.49 -6.04
C ALA A 38 13.96 -3.66 -7.18
N ASP A 39 12.79 -4.21 -6.87
CA ASP A 39 11.70 -4.43 -7.84
C ASP A 39 10.61 -3.36 -7.65
N VAL A 40 10.81 -2.22 -8.32
CA VAL A 40 9.89 -1.07 -8.22
C VAL A 40 8.48 -1.39 -8.76
N PRO A 41 8.30 -2.08 -9.90
CA PRO A 41 6.97 -2.49 -10.36
C PRO A 41 6.19 -3.33 -9.34
N ILE A 42 6.85 -4.31 -8.70
CA ILE A 42 6.22 -5.12 -7.66
C ILE A 42 5.96 -4.30 -6.39
N ALA A 43 6.92 -3.47 -5.97
CA ALA A 43 6.75 -2.61 -4.80
C ALA A 43 5.55 -1.67 -4.95
N ALA A 44 5.37 -1.03 -6.12
CA ALA A 44 4.23 -0.15 -6.38
C ALA A 44 2.90 -0.89 -6.26
N ARG A 45 2.81 -2.10 -6.82
CA ARG A 45 1.61 -2.94 -6.72
C ARG A 45 1.33 -3.36 -5.28
N LEU A 46 2.36 -3.73 -4.52
CA LEU A 46 2.23 -4.10 -3.11
C LEU A 46 1.72 -2.92 -2.27
N VAL A 47 2.28 -1.72 -2.45
CA VAL A 47 1.87 -0.52 -1.71
C VAL A 47 0.41 -0.18 -1.98
N VAL A 48 0.00 -0.08 -3.25
CA VAL A 48 -1.39 0.26 -3.60
C VAL A 48 -2.36 -0.79 -3.07
N SER A 49 -2.07 -2.08 -3.29
CA SER A 49 -2.94 -3.17 -2.82
C SER A 49 -3.08 -3.17 -1.30
N THR A 50 -2.00 -2.90 -0.58
CA THR A 50 -1.98 -2.86 0.89
C THR A 50 -2.82 -1.71 1.42
N VAL A 51 -2.63 -0.50 0.88
CA VAL A 51 -3.40 0.68 1.28
C VAL A 51 -4.89 0.47 1.00
N GLU A 52 -5.25 0.02 -0.20
CA GLU A 52 -6.64 -0.18 -0.58
C GLU A 52 -7.34 -1.24 0.29
N LEU A 53 -6.65 -2.36 0.56
CA LEU A 53 -7.19 -3.44 1.38
C LEU A 53 -7.36 -3.02 2.84
N LEU A 54 -6.29 -2.48 3.45
CA LEU A 54 -6.28 -2.18 4.88
C LEU A 54 -7.18 -1.00 5.23
N VAL A 55 -7.23 0.05 4.41
CA VAL A 55 -8.15 1.18 4.65
C VAL A 55 -9.60 0.70 4.61
N HIS A 56 -9.98 -0.09 3.60
CA HIS A 56 -11.34 -0.61 3.53
C HIS A 56 -11.67 -1.49 4.74
N GLN A 57 -10.82 -2.46 5.05
CA GLN A 57 -11.07 -3.44 6.11
C GLN A 57 -11.12 -2.80 7.50
N LEU A 58 -10.17 -1.91 7.83
CA LEU A 58 -9.99 -1.40 9.19
C LEU A 58 -10.91 -0.22 9.51
N ILE A 59 -11.38 0.52 8.51
CA ILE A 59 -12.37 1.60 8.70
C ILE A 59 -13.80 1.04 8.67
N ALA A 60 -14.07 -0.02 7.91
CA ALA A 60 -15.40 -0.63 7.84
C ALA A 60 -15.62 -1.75 8.88
N ALA A 61 -14.65 -2.02 9.75
CA ALA A 61 -14.76 -3.03 10.79
C ALA A 61 -15.83 -2.67 11.84
N PRO A 62 -16.41 -3.65 12.56
CA PRO A 62 -17.33 -3.39 13.67
C PRO A 62 -16.73 -2.53 14.80
N ASP A 63 -15.41 -2.60 14.98
CA ASP A 63 -14.61 -1.74 15.85
C ASP A 63 -13.59 -1.00 14.96
N PRO A 64 -13.98 0.12 14.34
CA PRO A 64 -13.15 0.79 13.36
C PRO A 64 -11.96 1.48 14.01
N LEU A 65 -10.81 1.41 13.35
CA LEU A 65 -9.65 2.19 13.80
C LEU A 65 -9.89 3.68 13.59
N ASP A 66 -9.31 4.48 14.48
CA ASP A 66 -9.20 5.92 14.28
C ASP A 66 -8.48 6.21 12.93
N PRO A 67 -9.09 7.01 12.03
CA PRO A 67 -8.55 7.24 10.69
C PRO A 67 -7.13 7.84 10.71
N THR A 68 -6.87 8.80 11.60
CA THR A 68 -5.57 9.46 11.68
C THR A 68 -4.50 8.51 12.20
N ARG A 69 -4.84 7.68 13.21
CA ARG A 69 -3.93 6.65 13.70
C ARG A 69 -3.62 5.61 12.63
N LEU A 70 -4.63 5.14 11.89
CA LEU A 70 -4.44 4.20 10.80
C LEU A 70 -3.54 4.79 9.70
N GLU A 71 -3.79 6.03 9.30
CA GLU A 71 -2.97 6.74 8.32
C GLU A 71 -1.51 6.79 8.74
N ASN A 72 -1.23 7.24 9.97
CA ASN A 72 0.13 7.34 10.50
C ASN A 72 0.87 5.99 10.48
N GLU A 73 0.20 4.91 10.91
CA GLU A 73 0.81 3.57 10.93
C GLU A 73 1.03 3.01 9.52
N LEU A 74 0.09 3.25 8.58
CA LEU A 74 0.26 2.84 7.17
C LEU A 74 1.41 3.59 6.51
N VAL A 75 1.51 4.90 6.72
CA VAL A 75 2.61 5.73 6.19
C VAL A 75 3.95 5.24 6.75
N ALA A 76 4.04 5.00 8.06
CA ALA A 76 5.25 4.49 8.69
C ALA A 76 5.66 3.12 8.11
N MET A 77 4.72 2.17 8.00
CA MET A 77 4.97 0.84 7.45
C MET A 77 5.45 0.89 5.99
N VAL A 78 4.73 1.64 5.13
CA VAL A 78 5.07 1.77 3.71
C VAL A 78 6.42 2.48 3.53
N THR A 79 6.66 3.55 4.27
CA THR A 79 7.92 4.31 4.18
C THR A 79 9.11 3.46 4.60
N ARG A 80 8.97 2.69 5.69
CA ARG A 80 10.01 1.77 6.14
C ARG A 80 10.29 0.68 5.10
N TYR A 81 9.26 0.10 4.50
CA TYR A 81 9.43 -0.88 3.42
C TYR A 81 10.18 -0.28 2.23
N LEU A 82 9.79 0.92 1.79
CA LEU A 82 10.38 1.56 0.61
C LEU A 82 11.82 2.03 0.84
N THR A 83 12.16 2.48 2.05
CA THR A 83 13.50 3.01 2.39
C THR A 83 14.45 1.98 2.98
N GLY A 84 14.01 0.72 3.14
CA GLY A 84 14.81 -0.35 3.75
C GLY A 84 14.83 -0.35 5.28
N GLY A 85 14.16 0.61 5.92
CA GLY A 85 14.08 0.77 7.36
C GLY A 85 15.42 0.98 8.05
N PRO A 86 15.45 1.01 9.40
CA PRO A 86 16.71 0.96 10.12
C PRO A 86 17.41 -0.34 9.69
N GLN A 87 18.62 -0.21 9.14
CA GLN A 87 19.52 -1.36 9.00
C GLN A 87 19.63 -1.94 10.40
N GLY A 88 19.10 -3.14 10.60
CA GLY A 88 19.36 -3.83 11.86
C GLY A 88 20.87 -3.97 11.94
N ASP A 89 21.50 -3.23 12.85
CA ASP A 89 22.93 -3.35 13.09
C ASP A 89 23.21 -4.84 13.31
N GLY A 90 23.86 -5.46 12.32
CA GLY A 90 24.23 -6.87 12.32
C GLY A 90 25.33 -7.13 13.35
N THR A 91 25.07 -6.82 14.61
CA THR A 91 25.88 -7.24 15.74
C THR A 91 25.11 -8.32 16.49
N ALA A 92 24.95 -9.47 15.84
CA ALA A 92 25.03 -10.72 16.56
C ALA A 92 26.52 -10.92 16.90
N ALA A 93 26.95 -10.37 18.03
CA ALA A 93 28.25 -10.68 18.63
C ALA A 93 28.21 -12.09 19.27
N PRO A 94 29.36 -12.76 19.41
CA PRO A 94 29.52 -14.22 19.37
C PRO A 94 29.02 -14.97 20.61
#